data_AF-A0A3D5C3Y2-F1
#
_entry.id   AF-A0A3D5C3Y2-F1
#
_cell.length_a   1.000
_cell.length_b   1.000
_cell.length_c   1.000
_cell.angle_alpha   90.00
_cell.angle_beta   90.00
_cell.angle_gamma   90.00
#
_symmetry.space_group_name_H-M   'P 1'
#
loop_
_entity.id
_entity.type
_entity.pdbx_description
1 polymer ?
#
loop_
_entity_poly.entity_id
_entity_poly.type
_entity_poly.pdbx_seq_one_letter_code
_entity_poly.pdbx_strand_id
1 'polypeptide(L)' 'MHLAAHQLSDFERDGYVVARGLLSPSNDLEPVIDEYSQVLDRVAHRMHSTGEISSAYAELPFTERAIAITR' A
#
# COMPACT_ATOMS: atom_id res chain seq x y z
N MET A 1 -3.34 -14.38 16.65
CA MET A 1 -2.25 -14.90 15.80
C MET A 1 -1.51 -15.96 16.60
N HIS A 2 -1.21 -17.12 16.02
CA HIS A 2 -0.49 -18.21 16.68
C HIS A 2 0.63 -18.69 15.77
N LEU A 3 1.85 -18.82 16.30
CA LEU A 3 3.00 -19.30 15.55
C LEU A 3 3.15 -20.81 15.77
N ALA A 4 3.31 -21.57 14.69
CA ALA A 4 3.69 -22.97 14.78
C ALA A 4 5.12 -23.10 15.33
N ALA A 5 5.44 -24.23 15.97
CA ALA A 5 6.75 -24.44 16.58
C ALA A 5 7.92 -24.25 15.59
N HIS A 6 7.75 -24.69 14.33
CA HIS A 6 8.78 -24.49 13.30
C HIS A 6 8.99 -23.00 12.95
N GLN A 7 7.93 -22.19 12.96
CA GLN A 7 8.02 -20.74 12.74
C GLN A 7 8.72 -20.04 13.90
N LEU A 8 8.56 -20.55 15.13
CA LEU A 8 9.32 -20.04 16.28
C LEU A 8 10.81 -20.36 16.14
N SER A 9 11.15 -21.57 15.70
CA SER A 9 12.54 -21.94 15.42
C SER A 9 13.14 -21.12 14.26
N ASP A 10 12.36 -20.83 13.22
CA ASP A 10 12.78 -19.93 12.14
C ASP A 10 13.00 -18.49 12.67
N PHE A 11 12.14 -18.00 13.57
CA PHE A 11 12.32 -16.70 14.22
C PHE A 11 13.61 -16.64 15.05
N GLU A 12 13.88 -17.67 15.86
CA GLU A 12 15.08 -17.76 16.70
C GLU A 12 16.36 -17.82 15.86
N ARG A 13 16.32 -18.49 14.71
CA ARG A 13 17.45 -18.63 13.80
C ARG A 13 17.67 -17.38 12.93
N ASP A 14 16.62 -16.85 12.33
CA ASP A 14 16.70 -15.86 11.25
C ASP A 14 16.31 -14.44 11.71
N GLY A 15 15.71 -14.29 12.88
CA GLY A 15 15.21 -13.02 13.42
C GLY A 15 13.89 -12.54 12.80
N TYR A 16 13.26 -13.34 11.94
CA TYR A 16 11.97 -13.04 11.32
C TYR A 16 11.19 -14.32 10.95
N VAL A 17 9.90 -14.17 10.66
CA VAL A 17 9.05 -15.25 10.13
C VAL A 17 8.31 -14.75 8.89
N VAL A 18 8.24 -15.59 7.86
CA VAL A 18 7.40 -15.33 6.69
C VAL A 18 6.04 -15.98 6.86
N ALA A 19 5.04 -15.20 7.25
CA ALA A 19 3.65 -15.66 7.36
C ALA A 19 2.91 -15.52 6.02
N ARG A 20 3.03 -16.53 5.15
CA ARG A 20 2.38 -16.54 3.83
C ARG A 20 0.87 -16.67 3.98
N GLY A 21 0.12 -15.86 3.23
CA GLY A 21 -1.35 -15.90 3.22
C GLY A 21 -1.99 -15.37 4.50
N LEU A 22 -1.24 -14.67 5.35
CA LEU A 22 -1.76 -14.07 6.57
C LEU A 22 -2.82 -12.99 6.28
N LEU A 23 -2.59 -12.20 5.23
CA LEU A 23 -3.46 -11.11 4.81
C LEU A 23 -4.12 -11.48 3.48
N SER A 24 -5.43 -11.36 3.44
CA SER A 24 -6.24 -11.37 2.24
C SER A 24 -6.06 -10.04 1.50
N PRO A 25 -5.66 -10.05 0.22
CA PRO A 25 -5.57 -8.83 -0.56
C PRO A 25 -6.87 -8.01 -0.56
N SER A 26 -8.02 -8.67 -0.73
CA SER A 26 -9.31 -7.97 -0.84
C SER A 26 -9.87 -7.52 0.51
N ASN A 27 -9.66 -8.30 1.57
CA ASN A 27 -10.36 -8.04 2.84
C ASN A 27 -9.50 -7.26 3.82
N ASP A 28 -8.18 -7.44 3.76
CA ASP A 28 -7.24 -6.83 4.71
C ASP A 28 -6.44 -5.69 4.06
N LEU A 29 -6.04 -5.81 2.78
CA LEU A 29 -5.23 -4.78 2.12
C LEU A 29 -6.07 -3.71 1.42
N GLU A 30 -7.16 -4.10 0.74
CA GLU A 30 -8.01 -3.14 0.00
C GLU A 30 -8.52 -1.98 0.87
N PRO A 31 -9.00 -2.20 2.11
CA PRO A 31 -9.45 -1.07 2.95
C PRO A 31 -8.35 -0.04 3.23
N VAL A 32 -7.09 -0.51 3.35
CA VAL A 32 -5.94 0.38 3.52
C VAL A 32 -5.64 1.11 2.23
N ILE A 33 -5.72 0.44 1.08
CA ILE A 33 -5.56 1.06 -0.24
C ILE A 33 -6.63 2.13 -0.46
N ASP A 34 -7.88 1.88 -0.09
CA ASP A 34 -8.98 2.84 -0.20
C ASP A 34 -8.74 4.09 0.65
N GLU A 35 -8.29 3.93 1.90
CA GLU A 35 -7.95 5.06 2.77
C GLU A 35 -6.80 5.90 2.17
N TYR A 36 -5.73 5.24 1.73
CA TYR A 36 -4.59 5.92 1.11
C TYR A 36 -4.95 6.54 -0.24
N SER A 37 -5.89 5.97 -0.98
CA SER A 37 -6.40 6.55 -2.24
C SER A 37 -7.06 7.91 -2.00
N GLN A 38 -7.80 8.07 -0.90
CA GLN A 38 -8.36 9.38 -0.53
C GLN A 38 -7.29 10.41 -0.14
N VAL A 39 -6.20 9.96 0.51
CA VAL A 39 -5.06 10.83 0.80
C VAL A 39 -4.38 11.26 -0.49
N LEU A 40 -4.13 10.32 -1.39
CA LEU A 40 -3.51 10.56 -2.69
C LEU A 40 -4.36 11.51 -3.54
N ASP A 41 -5.69 11.35 -3.51
CA ASP A 41 -6.63 12.24 -4.18
C ASP A 41 -6.42 13.70 -3.76
N ARG A 42 -6.36 13.96 -2.45
CA ARG A 42 -6.17 15.32 -1.93
C ARG A 42 -4.83 15.91 -2.36
N VAL A 43 -3.78 15.10 -2.35
CA VAL A 43 -2.43 15.51 -2.78
C VAL A 43 -2.40 15.82 -4.27
N ALA A 44 -2.94 14.93 -5.11
CA ALA A 44 -2.97 15.08 -6.56
C ALA A 44 -3.74 16.34 -7.00
N HIS A 45 -4.91 16.58 -6.40
CA HIS A 45 -5.70 17.78 -6.70
C HIS A 45 -4.97 19.07 -6.30
N ARG A 46 -4.25 19.07 -5.16
CA ARG A 46 -3.45 20.21 -4.73
C ARG A 46 -2.27 20.48 -5.68
N MET A 47 -1.55 19.44 -6.09
CA MET A 47 -0.41 19.57 -7.00
C MET A 47 -0.85 20.01 -8.40
N HIS A 48 -1.99 19.51 -8.87
CA HIS A 48 -2.55 19.94 -10.16
C HIS A 48 -3.01 21.41 -10.10
N SER A 49 -3.68 21.84 -9.02
CA SER A 49 -4.14 23.24 -8.90
C SER A 49 -3.01 24.25 -8.76
N THR A 50 -1.83 23.81 -8.30
CA THR A 50 -0.61 24.62 -8.20
C THR A 50 0.30 24.51 -9.43
N GLY A 51 -0.05 23.67 -10.41
CA GLY A 51 0.70 23.49 -11.65
C GLY A 51 1.97 22.64 -11.50
N GLU A 52 2.14 21.93 -10.39
CA GLU A 52 3.27 21.02 -10.16
C GLU A 52 3.18 19.76 -11.04
N ILE A 53 1.95 19.31 -11.35
CA ILE A 53 1.66 18.20 -12.26
C ILE A 53 0.62 18.61 -13.30
N SER A 54 0.67 17.96 -14.48
CA SER A 54 -0.21 18.28 -15.62
C SER A 54 -1.63 17.72 -15.51
N SER A 55 -1.86 16.74 -14.61
CA SER A 55 -3.15 16.13 -14.34
C SER A 55 -3.17 15.53 -12.93
N ALA A 56 -4.36 15.33 -12.37
CA ALA A 56 -4.54 14.60 -11.10
C ALA A 56 -4.56 13.07 -11.28
N TYR A 57 -4.57 12.57 -12.52
CA TYR A 57 -4.51 11.14 -12.87
C TYR A 57 -5.59 10.27 -12.18
N ALA A 58 -6.81 10.80 -12.03
CA ALA A 58 -7.88 10.16 -11.27
C ALA A 58 -8.40 8.86 -11.90
N GLU A 59 -8.11 8.64 -13.18
CA GLU A 59 -8.42 7.42 -13.94
C GLU A 59 -7.50 6.24 -13.62
N LEU A 60 -6.34 6.49 -13.01
CA LEU A 60 -5.35 5.46 -12.75
C LEU A 60 -5.62 4.74 -11.42
N PRO A 61 -5.40 3.41 -11.35
CA PRO A 61 -5.36 2.67 -10.09
C PRO A 61 -4.33 3.26 -9.12
N PHE A 62 -4.54 3.05 -7.81
CA PHE A 62 -3.72 3.64 -6.75
C PHE A 62 -2.21 3.60 -7.01
N THR A 63 -1.66 2.42 -7.34
CA THR A 63 -0.22 2.24 -7.56
C THR A 63 0.30 3.00 -8.77
N GLU A 64 -0.40 2.91 -9.91
CA GLU A 64 -0.01 3.59 -11.16
C GLU A 64 -0.08 5.11 -10.98
N ARG A 65 -1.12 5.57 -10.29
CA ARG A 65 -1.31 6.98 -9.95
C ARG A 65 -0.22 7.51 -9.02
N ALA A 66 0.14 6.76 -7.98
CA ALA A 66 1.21 7.13 -7.07
C ALA A 66 2.54 7.29 -7.81
N ILE A 67 2.89 6.35 -8.71
CA ILE A 67 4.09 6.43 -9.54
C ILE A 67 4.05 7.67 -10.45
N ALA A 68 2.90 7.98 -11.05
CA ALA A 68 2.75 9.14 -11.93
C ALA A 68 2.98 10.48 -11.19
N ILE A 69 2.58 10.56 -9.91
CA ILE A 69 2.69 11.79 -9.10
C ILE A 69 4.09 11.99 -8.50
N THR A 70 4.81 10.91 -8.16
CA THR A 70 6.10 11.00 -7.45
C THR A 70 7.33 11.09 -8.36
N ARG A 71 7.15 11.18 -9.68
CA ARG A 71 8.24 11.22 -10.66
C ARG A 71 8.76 12.62 -10.94
#